data_AF-A0A482VMJ4-F1
#
_entry.id   AF-A0A482VMJ4-F1
#
_cell.length_a   1.000
_cell.length_b   1.000
_cell.length_c   1.000
_cell.angle_alpha   90.00
_cell.angle_beta   90.00
_cell.angle_gamma   90.00
#
_symmetry.space_group_name_H-M   'P 1'
#
loop_
_entity.id
_entity.type
_entity.pdbx_description
1 polymer ?
#
loop_
_entity_poly.entity_id
_entity_poly.type
_entity_poly.pdbx_seq_one_letter_code
_entity_poly.pdbx_strand_id
1 'polypeptide(L)'
;ILKGLDHEPPIEEIEQELKEKNVKLQKIYQLKNTTRPLYMIVTSADETIKSIMHKAPVVNYIVAQWEAHVNRKTMIQCKNCQQWGHATTNCNANPVCLKCAKSHPTRDCPIPKNAPESELKCANCGGHHTANNIVCATYQNRLEYIENKKIERQQKNNTTQPRKFREAPAPATNPWKNPQAPQEMQRIP
;
A
#
# COMPACT_ATOMS: atom_id res chain seq x y z
N ILE A 1 -2.56 8.79 -10.61
CA ILE A 1 -2.22 10.22 -10.54
C ILE A 1 -2.90 10.89 -11.72
N LEU A 2 -3.74 11.87 -11.43
CA LEU A 2 -4.34 12.75 -12.43
C LEU A 2 -3.50 14.02 -12.54
N LYS A 3 -3.07 14.33 -13.76
CA LYS A 3 -2.29 15.52 -14.10
C LYS A 3 -3.03 16.40 -15.10
N GLY A 4 -2.58 17.65 -15.19
CA GLY A 4 -2.95 18.53 -16.31
C GLY A 4 -4.31 19.19 -16.20
N LEU A 5 -4.94 19.17 -15.01
CA LEU A 5 -6.13 19.99 -14.78
C LEU A 5 -5.72 21.46 -14.65
N ASP A 6 -6.49 22.36 -15.26
CA ASP A 6 -6.33 23.81 -15.13
C ASP A 6 -7.12 24.30 -13.92
N HIS A 7 -6.75 25.49 -13.41
CA HIS A 7 -7.47 26.21 -12.35
C HIS A 7 -7.65 25.50 -11.00
N GLU A 8 -6.97 24.38 -10.77
CA GLU A 8 -6.92 23.70 -9.47
C GLU A 8 -8.33 23.41 -8.89
N PRO A 9 -9.15 22.61 -9.60
CA PRO A 9 -10.52 22.33 -9.18
C PRO A 9 -10.58 21.73 -7.77
N PRO A 10 -11.64 22.04 -7.02
CA PRO A 10 -11.86 21.47 -5.69
C PRO A 10 -12.01 19.95 -5.78
N ILE A 11 -11.59 19.27 -4.71
CA ILE A 11 -11.56 17.80 -4.67
C ILE A 11 -12.98 17.23 -4.83
N GLU A 12 -13.97 17.93 -4.29
CA GLU A 12 -15.38 17.54 -4.30
C GLU A 12 -15.94 17.45 -5.73
N GLU A 13 -15.60 18.40 -6.60
CA GLU A 13 -16.02 18.39 -8.01
C GLU A 13 -15.42 17.20 -8.77
N ILE A 14 -14.12 16.97 -8.59
CA ILE A 14 -13.43 15.82 -9.19
C ILE A 14 -14.03 14.50 -8.67
N GLU A 15 -14.30 14.43 -7.37
CA GLU A 15 -14.88 13.24 -6.75
C GLU A 15 -16.28 12.93 -7.30
N GLN A 16 -17.13 13.94 -7.42
CA GLN A 16 -18.47 13.78 -7.97
C GLN A 16 -18.42 13.33 -9.43
N GLU A 17 -17.65 14.01 -10.28
CA GLU A 17 -17.56 13.68 -11.70
C GLU A 17 -17.04 12.24 -11.92
N LEU A 18 -16.03 11.82 -11.16
CA LEU A 18 -15.48 10.46 -11.29
C LEU A 18 -16.46 9.39 -10.81
N LYS A 19 -17.27 9.67 -9.77
CA LYS A 19 -18.35 8.77 -9.34
C LYS A 19 -19.43 8.65 -10.43
N GLU A 20 -19.82 9.76 -11.05
CA GLU A 20 -20.77 9.78 -12.17
C GLU A 20 -20.25 8.97 -13.38
N LYS A 21 -18.94 9.01 -13.62
CA LYS A 21 -18.26 8.16 -14.64
C LYS A 21 -18.04 6.70 -14.19
N ASN A 22 -18.68 6.28 -13.09
CA ASN A 22 -18.64 4.91 -12.58
C ASN A 22 -17.21 4.42 -12.25
N VAL A 23 -16.35 5.32 -11.77
CA VAL A 23 -15.04 4.98 -11.20
C VAL A 23 -15.22 4.66 -9.73
N LYS A 24 -14.80 3.46 -9.30
CA LYS A 24 -14.89 3.04 -7.90
C LYS A 24 -13.80 3.72 -7.05
N LEU A 25 -14.13 4.90 -6.55
CA LEU A 25 -13.25 5.72 -5.73
C LEU A 25 -13.22 5.31 -4.26
N GLN A 26 -12.05 5.40 -3.65
CA GLN A 26 -11.87 5.30 -2.20
C GLN A 26 -11.51 6.66 -1.60
N LYS A 27 -10.46 7.33 -2.12
CA LYS A 27 -9.97 8.62 -1.63
C LYS A 27 -9.29 9.42 -2.74
N ILE A 28 -9.33 10.75 -2.63
CA ILE A 28 -8.57 11.66 -3.47
C ILE A 28 -7.70 12.54 -2.57
N TYR A 29 -6.43 12.71 -2.95
CA TYR A 29 -5.51 13.61 -2.28
C TYR A 29 -4.93 14.59 -3.29
N GLN A 30 -5.04 15.88 -3.02
CA GLN A 30 -4.29 16.87 -3.75
C GLN A 30 -2.84 16.87 -3.26
N LEU A 31 -1.89 16.70 -4.18
CA LEU A 31 -0.47 16.73 -3.85
C LEU A 31 -0.02 18.18 -3.62
N LYS A 32 0.74 18.39 -2.54
CA LYS A 32 1.28 19.71 -2.18
C LYS A 32 2.68 19.91 -2.75
N ASN A 33 3.09 21.16 -2.92
CA ASN A 33 4.42 21.56 -3.39
C ASN A 33 4.75 21.09 -4.82
N THR A 34 3.77 21.12 -5.71
CA THR A 34 3.93 20.81 -7.13
C THR A 34 3.77 22.08 -7.95
N THR A 35 4.46 22.18 -9.10
CA THR A 35 4.36 23.36 -9.99
C THR A 35 3.02 23.47 -10.69
N ARG A 36 2.34 22.34 -10.90
CA ARG A 36 0.99 22.21 -11.45
C ARG A 36 0.14 21.36 -10.50
N PRO A 37 -1.19 21.52 -10.47
CA PRO A 37 -2.04 20.73 -9.59
C PRO A 37 -1.99 19.26 -9.99
N LEU A 38 -1.72 18.39 -9.01
CA LEU A 38 -1.68 16.94 -9.18
C LEU A 38 -2.59 16.29 -8.14
N TYR A 39 -3.37 15.31 -8.59
CA TYR A 39 -4.29 14.58 -7.72
C TYR A 39 -3.93 13.10 -7.66
N MET A 40 -3.70 12.60 -6.45
CA MET A 40 -3.53 11.18 -6.18
C MET A 40 -4.89 10.56 -5.89
N ILE A 41 -5.37 9.78 -6.85
CA ILE A 41 -6.64 9.08 -6.78
C ILE A 41 -6.39 7.65 -6.31
N VAL A 42 -7.04 7.26 -5.22
CA VAL A 42 -7.05 5.91 -4.68
C VAL A 42 -8.39 5.28 -5.05
N THR A 43 -8.33 4.21 -5.83
CA THR A 43 -9.48 3.44 -6.30
C THR A 43 -9.52 2.07 -5.66
N SER A 44 -10.60 1.32 -5.88
CA SER A 44 -10.66 -0.10 -5.56
C SER A 44 -9.70 -0.93 -6.44
N ALA A 45 -9.38 -2.14 -5.99
CA ALA A 45 -8.37 -3.01 -6.62
C ALA A 45 -8.76 -3.48 -8.04
N ASP A 46 -10.03 -3.42 -8.39
CA ASP A 46 -10.56 -3.77 -9.71
C ASP A 46 -10.41 -2.62 -10.74
N GLU A 47 -10.14 -1.40 -10.31
CA GLU A 47 -9.86 -0.29 -11.22
C GLU A 47 -8.39 -0.30 -11.64
N THR A 48 -8.16 -0.53 -12.93
CA THR A 48 -6.84 -0.41 -13.55
C THR A 48 -6.68 0.97 -14.18
N ILE A 49 -5.44 1.37 -14.45
CA ILE A 49 -5.21 2.65 -15.16
C ILE A 49 -5.93 2.65 -16.52
N LYS A 50 -5.94 1.51 -17.21
CA LYS A 50 -6.64 1.37 -18.50
C LYS A 50 -8.16 1.53 -18.34
N SER A 51 -8.78 0.95 -17.31
CA SER A 51 -10.22 1.12 -17.09
C SER A 51 -10.54 2.57 -16.76
N ILE A 52 -9.72 3.24 -15.94
CA ILE A 52 -9.90 4.65 -15.59
C ILE A 52 -9.74 5.54 -16.83
N MET A 53 -8.72 5.33 -17.65
CA MET A 53 -8.52 6.08 -18.90
C MET A 53 -9.71 5.95 -19.87
N HIS A 54 -10.34 4.77 -19.91
CA HIS A 54 -11.54 4.55 -20.73
C HIS A 54 -12.80 5.21 -20.14
N LYS A 55 -13.01 5.10 -18.82
CA LYS A 55 -14.18 5.67 -18.14
C LYS A 55 -14.13 7.19 -18.02
N ALA A 56 -12.95 7.73 -17.76
CA ALA A 56 -12.70 9.15 -17.50
C ALA A 56 -11.58 9.71 -18.39
N PRO A 57 -11.74 9.72 -19.72
CA PRO A 57 -10.77 10.32 -20.65
C PRO A 57 -10.72 11.85 -20.53
N VAL A 58 -11.81 12.44 -20.04
CA VAL A 58 -11.95 13.89 -19.78
C VAL A 58 -12.40 14.04 -18.34
N VAL A 59 -11.80 14.99 -17.61
CA VAL A 59 -12.16 15.39 -16.24
C VAL A 59 -12.09 16.91 -16.17
N ASN A 60 -13.09 17.54 -15.58
CA ASN A 60 -13.26 18.99 -15.49
C ASN A 60 -13.02 19.68 -16.85
N TYR A 61 -13.72 19.19 -17.88
CA TYR A 61 -13.64 19.70 -19.26
C TYR A 61 -12.25 19.62 -19.93
N ILE A 62 -11.29 18.93 -19.32
CA ILE A 62 -9.92 18.79 -19.80
C ILE A 62 -9.58 17.33 -20.06
N VAL A 63 -8.82 17.05 -21.12
CA VAL A 63 -8.33 15.70 -21.41
C VAL A 63 -7.41 15.23 -20.28
N ALA A 64 -7.85 14.20 -19.56
CA ALA A 64 -7.23 13.74 -18.34
C ALA A 64 -5.94 12.97 -18.62
N GLN A 65 -4.84 13.38 -17.97
CA GLN A 65 -3.57 12.66 -18.03
C GLN A 65 -3.43 11.74 -16.82
N TRP A 66 -3.55 10.43 -17.07
CA TRP A 66 -3.52 9.40 -16.04
C TRP A 66 -2.16 8.70 -15.98
N GLU A 67 -1.57 8.65 -14.79
CA GLU A 67 -0.33 7.90 -14.54
C GLU A 67 -0.44 7.00 -13.31
N ALA A 68 0.24 5.85 -13.36
CA ALA A 68 0.42 4.99 -12.19
C ALA A 68 1.14 5.75 -11.08
N HIS A 69 0.63 5.67 -9.85
CA HIS A 69 1.47 6.05 -8.71
C HIS A 69 2.52 4.96 -8.48
N VAL A 70 3.79 5.29 -8.67
CA VAL A 70 4.91 4.39 -8.38
C VAL A 70 5.60 4.85 -7.10
N ASN A 71 5.47 4.07 -6.04
CA ASN A 71 6.24 4.31 -4.83
C ASN A 71 7.68 3.84 -5.05
N ARG A 72 8.59 4.80 -5.26
CA ARG A 72 10.01 4.53 -5.46
C ARG A 72 10.76 4.11 -4.19
N LYS A 73 10.13 4.19 -3.02
CA LYS A 73 10.77 3.79 -1.76
C LYS A 73 10.75 2.28 -1.61
N THR A 74 11.93 1.67 -1.56
CA THR A 74 12.08 0.22 -1.36
C THR A 74 11.56 -0.24 -0.01
N MET A 75 11.69 0.59 1.02
CA MET A 75 11.18 0.32 2.36
C MET A 75 10.54 1.55 2.99
N ILE A 76 9.40 1.34 3.63
CA ILE A 76 8.72 2.36 4.43
C ILE A 76 9.37 2.45 5.82
N GLN A 77 9.52 3.67 6.34
CA GLN A 77 9.88 3.91 7.73
C GLN A 77 8.63 4.24 8.54
N CYS A 78 8.48 3.61 9.69
CA CYS A 78 7.48 4.01 10.65
C CYS A 78 7.92 5.30 11.35
N LYS A 79 7.15 6.38 11.22
CA LYS A 79 7.45 7.66 11.87
C LYS A 79 7.16 7.67 13.38
N ASN A 80 6.51 6.63 13.91
CA ASN A 80 6.25 6.48 15.34
C ASN A 80 7.44 5.81 16.05
N CYS A 81 7.78 4.57 15.70
CA CYS A 81 8.88 3.84 16.34
C CYS A 81 10.24 3.91 15.60
N GLN A 82 10.31 4.60 14.46
CA GLN A 82 11.50 4.76 13.59
C GLN A 82 12.04 3.50 12.91
N GLN A 83 11.44 2.33 13.15
CA GLN A 83 11.80 1.07 12.50
C GLN A 83 11.34 1.01 11.04
N TRP A 84 11.97 0.13 10.26
CA TRP A 84 11.69 -0.07 8.84
C TRP A 84 10.70 -1.22 8.60
N GLY A 85 9.90 -1.12 7.54
CA GLY A 85 9.08 -2.21 7.00
C GLY A 85 7.59 -2.15 7.34
N HIS A 86 7.11 -1.13 8.06
CA HIS A 86 5.68 -0.94 8.30
C HIS A 86 5.26 0.53 8.30
N ALA A 87 3.97 0.76 8.01
CA ALA A 87 3.36 2.08 8.04
C ALA A 87 3.06 2.53 9.46
N THR A 88 3.09 3.84 9.69
CA THR A 88 2.78 4.45 11.01
C THR A 88 1.37 4.15 11.48
N THR A 89 0.41 4.02 10.57
CA THR A 89 -1.00 3.69 10.86
C THR A 89 -1.17 2.33 11.52
N ASN A 90 -0.20 1.42 11.34
CA ASN A 90 -0.26 0.05 11.84
C ASN A 90 0.70 -0.15 13.02
N CYS A 91 1.19 0.93 13.63
CA CYS A 91 2.18 0.90 14.69
C CYS A 91 1.55 1.24 16.03
N ASN A 92 1.60 0.29 16.97
CA ASN A 92 1.11 0.46 18.34
C ASN A 92 2.25 0.62 19.37
N ALA A 93 3.48 0.80 18.92
CA ALA A 93 4.63 0.98 19.79
C ALA A 93 4.66 2.40 20.39
N ASN A 94 5.45 2.59 21.46
CA ASN A 94 5.72 3.92 21.99
C ASN A 94 6.48 4.79 20.97
N PRO A 95 6.24 6.12 20.96
CA PRO A 95 6.94 7.02 20.07
C PRO A 95 8.43 7.05 20.41
N VAL A 96 9.25 7.02 19.37
CA VAL A 96 10.70 7.15 19.43
C VAL A 96 11.13 8.31 18.54
N CYS A 97 12.02 9.15 19.04
CA CYS A 97 12.50 10.32 18.32
C CYS A 97 13.46 9.93 17.20
N LEU A 98 13.23 10.48 16.00
CA LEU A 98 14.08 10.32 14.82
C LEU A 98 15.53 10.79 15.04
N LYS A 99 15.73 11.81 15.88
CA LYS A 99 17.01 12.50 16.07
C LYS A 99 17.85 11.92 17.19
N CYS A 100 17.25 11.55 18.31
CA CYS A 100 17.98 11.19 19.54
C CYS A 100 17.63 9.81 20.10
N ALA A 101 16.75 9.05 19.43
CA ALA A 101 16.28 7.73 19.87
C ALA A 101 15.60 7.68 21.26
N LYS A 102 15.24 8.82 21.86
CA LYS A 102 14.51 8.88 23.13
C LYS A 102 13.01 8.70 22.93
N SER A 103 12.29 8.36 24.00
CA SER A 103 10.84 8.10 23.96
C SER A 103 10.02 9.39 23.98
N HIS A 104 9.92 10.03 22.81
CA HIS A 104 9.00 11.14 22.56
C HIS A 104 8.81 11.34 21.04
N PRO A 105 7.74 12.03 20.61
CA PRO A 105 7.56 12.42 19.22
C PRO A 105 8.71 13.33 18.73
N THR A 106 9.12 13.17 17.48
CA THR A 106 10.22 13.97 16.90
C THR A 106 9.94 15.49 16.91
N ARG A 107 8.68 15.89 16.90
CA ARG A 107 8.25 17.30 16.95
C ARG A 107 8.63 17.96 18.28
N ASP A 108 8.70 17.19 19.35
CA ASP A 108 8.98 17.66 20.70
C ASP A 108 10.48 17.53 21.03
N CYS A 109 11.31 17.22 20.04
CA CYS A 109 12.74 17.06 20.24
C CYS A 109 13.44 18.42 20.42
N PRO A 110 14.23 18.61 21.49
CA PRO A 110 15.00 19.84 21.68
C PRO A 110 16.17 19.99 20.70
N ILE A 111 16.63 18.88 20.09
CA ILE A 111 17.73 18.92 19.13
C ILE A 111 17.28 19.68 17.87
N PRO A 112 18.02 20.72 17.42
CA PRO A 112 17.67 21.49 16.24
C PRO A 112 17.75 20.65 14.96
N LYS A 113 17.28 21.19 13.83
CA LYS A 113 17.35 20.45 12.54
C LYS A 113 18.78 20.30 12.02
N ASN A 114 19.65 21.27 12.31
CA ASN A 114 21.03 21.35 11.83
C ASN A 114 22.04 20.96 12.92
N ALA A 115 21.64 20.10 13.85
CA ALA A 115 22.53 19.63 14.90
C ALA A 115 23.70 18.83 14.30
N PRO A 116 24.89 18.88 14.91
CA PRO A 116 26.02 18.08 14.48
C PRO A 116 25.71 16.58 14.60
N GLU A 117 26.36 15.76 13.77
CA GLU A 117 26.13 14.30 13.75
C GLU A 117 26.36 13.65 15.11
N SER A 118 27.31 14.15 15.90
CA SER A 118 27.63 13.68 17.25
C SER A 118 26.48 13.80 18.25
N GLU A 119 25.53 14.72 18.05
CA GLU A 119 24.35 14.88 18.89
C GLU A 119 23.19 13.98 18.44
N LEU A 120 23.28 13.40 17.25
CA LEU A 120 22.27 12.52 16.71
C LEU A 120 22.49 11.09 17.19
N LYS A 121 21.40 10.37 17.34
CA LYS A 121 21.41 8.95 17.68
C LYS A 121 20.32 8.22 16.89
N CYS A 122 20.76 7.24 16.11
CA CYS A 122 19.88 6.41 15.32
C CYS A 122 19.16 5.40 16.23
N ALA A 123 17.83 5.37 16.15
CA ALA A 123 17.01 4.41 16.90
C ALA A 123 17.21 2.94 16.47
N ASN A 124 17.76 2.70 15.26
CA ASN A 124 17.90 1.36 14.69
C ASN A 124 19.30 0.75 14.89
N CYS A 125 20.36 1.54 14.76
CA CYS A 125 21.76 1.08 14.89
C CYS A 125 22.52 1.72 16.05
N GLY A 126 22.00 2.76 16.68
CA GLY A 126 22.68 3.52 17.74
C GLY A 126 23.76 4.50 17.27
N GLY A 127 24.06 4.57 15.97
CA GLY A 127 25.10 5.44 15.40
C GLY A 127 24.74 6.94 15.37
N HIS A 128 25.74 7.76 15.06
CA HIS A 128 25.69 9.23 15.04
C HIS A 128 25.01 9.79 13.79
N HIS A 129 23.74 9.46 13.59
CA HIS A 129 22.93 9.99 12.51
C HIS A 129 21.44 9.85 12.82
N THR A 130 20.57 10.51 12.07
CA THR A 130 19.11 10.33 12.19
C THR A 130 18.68 8.92 11.81
N ALA A 131 17.60 8.42 12.40
CA ALA A 131 17.14 7.05 12.14
C ALA A 131 16.68 6.80 10.69
N ASN A 132 16.43 7.85 9.91
CA ASN A 132 16.04 7.80 8.49
C ASN A 132 17.22 7.84 7.50
N ASN A 133 18.47 7.85 7.99
CA ASN A 133 19.64 7.89 7.13
C ASN A 133 19.75 6.58 6.31
N ILE A 134 19.85 6.71 4.98
CA ILE A 134 19.96 5.60 4.05
C ILE A 134 21.32 4.88 4.12
N VAL A 135 22.36 5.53 4.63
CA VAL A 135 23.70 4.92 4.78
C VAL A 135 23.78 4.06 6.06
N CYS A 136 22.72 4.07 6.89
CA CYS A 136 22.64 3.24 8.09
C CYS A 136 22.85 1.75 7.78
N ALA A 137 23.78 1.10 8.47
CA ALA A 137 24.07 -0.33 8.32
C ALA A 137 22.81 -1.20 8.49
N THR A 138 21.96 -0.91 9.48
CA THR A 138 20.70 -1.65 9.69
C THR A 138 19.75 -1.51 8.50
N TYR A 139 19.73 -0.34 7.84
CA TYR A 139 18.90 -0.14 6.64
C TYR A 139 19.47 -0.91 5.45
N GLN A 140 20.79 -0.83 5.20
CA GLN A 140 21.46 -1.53 4.11
C GLN A 140 21.33 -3.06 4.24
N ASN A 141 21.60 -3.61 5.43
CA ASN A 141 21.44 -5.04 5.69
C ASN A 141 19.99 -5.50 5.46
N ARG A 142 19.00 -4.66 5.79
CA ARG A 142 17.59 -4.98 5.55
C ARG A 142 17.24 -4.95 4.06
N LEU A 143 17.81 -4.02 3.29
CA LEU A 143 17.65 -3.99 1.84
C LEU A 143 18.21 -5.25 1.20
N GLU A 144 19.43 -5.63 1.58
CA GLU A 144 20.10 -6.82 1.08
C GLU A 144 19.31 -8.09 1.40
N TYR A 145 18.80 -8.22 2.63
CA TYR A 145 17.91 -9.32 3.01
C TYR A 145 16.66 -9.41 2.11
N ILE A 146 16.02 -8.27 1.83
CA ILE A 146 14.82 -8.23 0.97
C ILE A 146 15.17 -8.67 -0.45
N GLU A 147 16.29 -8.21 -0.98
CA GLU A 147 16.72 -8.55 -2.34
C GLU A 147 17.06 -10.03 -2.47
N ASN A 148 17.83 -10.58 -1.52
CA ASN A 148 18.13 -12.01 -1.46
C ASN A 148 16.86 -12.85 -1.39
N LYS A 149 15.86 -12.44 -0.59
CA LYS A 149 14.56 -13.11 -0.54
C LYS A 149 13.79 -13.07 -1.85
N LYS A 150 13.91 -12.00 -2.65
CA LYS A 150 13.32 -11.96 -3.99
C LYS A 150 14.02 -12.93 -4.94
N ILE A 151 15.35 -12.95 -4.93
CA ILE A 151 16.16 -13.84 -5.75
C ILE A 151 15.82 -15.31 -5.43
N GLU A 152 15.78 -15.67 -4.14
CA GLU A 152 15.37 -17.02 -3.69
C GLU A 152 13.98 -17.41 -4.22
N ARG A 153 13.00 -16.49 -4.19
CA ARG A 153 11.65 -16.74 -4.71
C ARG A 153 11.64 -16.94 -6.22
N GLN A 154 12.41 -16.15 -6.97
CA GLN A 154 12.51 -16.29 -8.42
C GLN A 154 13.17 -17.63 -8.81
N GLN A 155 14.24 -18.02 -8.12
CA GLN A 155 14.89 -19.32 -8.34
C GLN A 155 13.95 -20.48 -8.05
N LYS A 156 13.17 -20.42 -6.98
CA LYS A 156 12.12 -21.41 -6.68
C LYS A 156 11.06 -21.46 -7.78
N ASN A 157 10.57 -20.32 -8.25
CA ASN A 157 9.58 -20.28 -9.32
C ASN A 157 10.12 -20.87 -10.65
N ASN A 158 11.41 -20.66 -10.96
CA ASN A 158 12.03 -21.21 -12.16
C ASN A 158 12.32 -22.72 -12.07
N THR A 159 12.55 -23.24 -10.86
CA THR A 159 12.83 -24.68 -10.62
C THR A 159 11.57 -25.49 -10.36
N THR A 160 10.46 -24.84 -9.98
CA THR A 160 9.18 -25.52 -9.76
C THR A 160 8.51 -25.74 -11.11
N GLN A 161 8.55 -26.97 -11.62
CA GLN A 161 7.67 -27.42 -12.71
C GLN A 161 6.22 -26.99 -12.39
N PRO A 162 5.43 -26.48 -13.36
CA PRO A 162 4.05 -26.12 -13.12
C PRO A 162 3.34 -27.30 -12.45
N ARG A 163 2.76 -27.08 -11.26
CA ARG A 163 2.03 -28.15 -10.57
C ARG A 163 0.95 -28.63 -11.52
N LYS A 164 1.06 -29.87 -12.01
CA LYS A 164 0.00 -30.50 -12.79
C LYS A 164 -1.27 -30.39 -11.97
N PHE A 165 -2.30 -29.81 -12.56
CA PHE A 165 -3.63 -29.78 -11.96
C PHE A 165 -3.98 -31.22 -11.58
N ARG A 166 -4.19 -31.45 -10.28
CA ARG A 166 -4.74 -32.69 -9.77
C ARG A 166 -6.17 -32.39 -9.40
N GLU A 167 -7.10 -33.10 -10.01
CA GLU A 167 -8.49 -33.07 -9.58
C GLU A 167 -8.54 -33.40 -8.09
N ALA A 168 -9.22 -32.56 -7.33
CA ALA A 168 -9.52 -32.91 -5.95
C ALA A 168 -10.37 -34.19 -5.97
N PRO A 169 -10.11 -35.16 -5.08
CA PRO A 169 -10.99 -36.31 -4.96
C PRO A 169 -12.41 -35.81 -4.70
N ALA A 170 -13.40 -36.46 -5.33
CA ALA A 170 -14.79 -36.12 -5.10
C ALA A 170 -15.07 -36.18 -3.58
N PRO A 171 -15.74 -35.17 -3.01
CA PRO A 171 -16.10 -35.21 -1.60
C PRO A 171 -16.95 -36.45 -1.33
N ALA A 172 -16.65 -37.18 -0.25
CA ALA A 172 -17.32 -38.44 0.10
C ALA A 172 -18.84 -38.29 0.27
N THR A 173 -19.30 -37.09 0.59
CA THR A 173 -20.71 -36.75 0.72
C THR A 173 -20.98 -35.45 -0.02
N ASN A 174 -22.13 -35.39 -0.71
CA ASN A 174 -22.63 -34.13 -1.27
C ASN A 174 -23.39 -33.40 -0.16
N PRO A 175 -22.90 -32.27 0.37
CA PRO A 175 -23.57 -31.52 1.42
C PRO A 175 -24.91 -30.89 0.98
N TRP A 176 -25.24 -30.94 -0.33
CA TRP A 176 -26.46 -30.40 -0.91
C TRP A 176 -27.50 -31.47 -1.29
N LYS A 177 -27.28 -32.75 -0.95
CA LYS A 177 -28.34 -33.76 -1.07
C LYS A 177 -29.33 -33.59 0.08
N ASN A 178 -30.48 -33.02 -0.24
CA ASN A 178 -31.68 -32.96 0.60
C ASN A 178 -32.03 -34.37 1.11
N PRO A 179 -32.26 -34.61 2.42
CA PRO A 179 -32.77 -35.89 2.90
C PRO A 179 -34.10 -36.18 2.19
N GLN A 180 -34.21 -37.34 1.55
CA GLN A 180 -35.44 -37.75 0.88
C GLN A 180 -36.60 -37.67 1.88
N ALA A 181 -37.68 -36.99 1.47
CA ALA A 181 -38.92 -36.91 2.26
C ALA A 181 -39.42 -38.33 2.59
N PRO A 182 -39.94 -38.59 3.80
CA PRO A 182 -40.42 -39.91 4.18
C PRO A 182 -41.48 -40.41 3.21
N GLN A 183 -41.32 -41.64 2.71
CA GLN A 183 -42.28 -42.27 1.81
C GLN A 183 -43.65 -42.43 2.50
N GLU A 184 -44.68 -42.00 1.78
CA GLU A 184 -46.10 -42.07 2.14
C GLU A 184 -46.49 -43.51 2.50
N MET A 185 -47.03 -43.71 3.71
CA MET A 185 -47.49 -45.01 4.19
C MET A 185 -48.57 -45.56 3.26
N GLN A 186 -48.32 -46.72 2.67
CA GLN A 186 -49.30 -47.45 1.87
C GLN A 186 -50.58 -47.69 2.69
N ARG A 187 -51.72 -47.18 2.22
CA ARG A 187 -53.04 -47.59 2.70
C ARG A 187 -53.27 -49.03 2.26
N ILE A 188 -53.44 -49.92 3.22
CA ILE A 188 -53.93 -51.29 3.01
C ILE A 188 -55.45 -51.19 2.82
N PRO A 189 -56.05 -51.97 1.89
CA PRO A 189 -57.46 -51.83 1.47
C PRO A 189 -58.49 -51.95 2.59
#